data_AF-A0A1F8SSR9-F1
#
_entry.id   AF-A0A1F8SSR9-F1
#
_cell.length_a   1.000
_cell.length_b   1.000
_cell.length_c   1.000
_cell.angle_alpha   90.00
_cell.angle_beta   90.00
_cell.angle_gamma   90.00
#
_symmetry.space_group_name_H-M   'P 1'
#
loop_
_entity.id
_entity.type
_entity.pdbx_description
1 polymer ?
#
loop_
_entity_poly.entity_id
_entity_poly.type
_entity_poly.pdbx_seq_one_letter_code
_entity_poly.pdbx_strand_id
1 'polypeptide(L)'
;MVNRPSSAIYSIVEKAYYRLQAGDVLTHCMEDGSTEPIHEMLQEMIVAGPKSLDALREILGEAMKRKTQVHDDMNQVTNQLAIILKGYGINIEVDGGNQALQSLTEHQLIILMDAQNISETETRSSCLQVMKDSRELITTLNGKIQLLENIETYLQDWLWGLTYQFIRLGENVANDNFLKKDLQ
;
A
#
# COMPACT_ATOMS: atom_id res chain seq x y z
N MET A 1 -9.78 25.22 -32.92
CA MET A 1 -9.74 23.93 -32.21
C MET A 1 -8.72 23.03 -32.90
N VAL A 2 -7.54 22.83 -32.31
CA VAL A 2 -6.58 21.81 -32.73
C VAL A 2 -6.04 21.17 -31.45
N ASN A 3 -6.64 20.04 -31.06
CA ASN A 3 -6.08 19.18 -30.02
C ASN A 3 -4.74 18.66 -30.54
N ARG A 4 -3.64 19.12 -29.95
CA ARG A 4 -2.28 18.75 -30.37
C ARG A 4 -1.90 17.41 -29.72
N PRO A 5 -1.68 16.33 -30.51
CA PRO A 5 -1.28 15.01 -30.01
C PRO A 5 -0.04 15.05 -29.12
N SER A 6 0.86 16.01 -29.36
CA SER A 6 2.06 16.22 -28.55
C SER A 6 1.76 16.56 -27.09
N SER A 7 0.77 17.40 -26.81
CA SER A 7 0.39 17.75 -25.44
C SER A 7 -0.11 16.55 -24.63
N ALA A 8 -0.87 15.65 -25.27
CA ALA A 8 -1.32 14.41 -24.67
C ALA A 8 -0.14 13.45 -24.41
N ILE A 9 0.80 13.36 -25.35
CA ILE A 9 2.01 12.53 -25.19
C ILE A 9 2.87 13.05 -24.03
N TYR A 10 3.10 14.37 -23.93
CA TYR A 10 3.85 14.95 -22.82
C TYR A 10 3.19 14.67 -21.46
N SER A 11 1.86 14.79 -21.36
CA SER A 11 1.13 14.45 -20.14
C SER A 11 1.25 12.96 -19.77
N ILE A 12 1.20 12.06 -20.76
CA ILE A 12 1.39 10.62 -20.51
C ILE A 12 2.80 10.32 -20.00
N VAL A 13 3.82 10.91 -20.63
CA VAL A 13 5.23 10.72 -20.25
C VAL A 13 5.50 11.26 -18.84
N GLU A 14 4.98 12.44 -18.53
CA GLU A 14 5.11 13.07 -17.22
C GLU A 14 4.46 12.21 -16.11
N LYS A 15 3.25 11.69 -16.35
CA LYS A 15 2.59 10.76 -15.41
C LYS A 15 3.39 9.47 -15.22
N ALA A 16 3.93 8.91 -16.31
CA ALA A 16 4.76 7.72 -16.23
C ALA A 16 6.05 7.97 -15.44
N TYR A 17 6.64 9.16 -15.58
CA TYR A 17 7.81 9.58 -14.80
C TYR A 17 7.50 9.64 -13.31
N TYR A 18 6.38 10.26 -12.91
CA TYR A 18 5.98 10.31 -11.50
C TYR A 18 5.71 8.92 -10.91
N ARG A 19 5.07 8.02 -11.68
CA ARG A 19 4.85 6.64 -11.22
C ARG A 19 6.16 5.88 -11.02
N LEU A 20 7.11 6.03 -11.94
CA LEU A 20 8.41 5.39 -11.83
C LEU A 20 9.17 5.88 -10.59
N GLN A 21 9.26 7.21 -10.43
CA GLN A 21 9.91 7.83 -9.29
C GLN A 21 9.24 7.42 -7.96
N ALA A 22 7.90 7.44 -7.91
CA ALA A 22 7.15 6.97 -6.76
C ALA A 22 7.44 5.49 -6.47
N GLY A 23 7.47 4.64 -7.50
CA GLY A 23 7.76 3.22 -7.36
C GLY A 23 9.13 2.95 -6.74
N ASP A 24 10.16 3.70 -7.15
CA ASP A 24 11.51 3.60 -6.60
C ASP A 24 11.53 4.07 -5.14
N VAL A 25 10.96 5.23 -4.84
CA VAL A 25 10.93 5.78 -3.48
C VAL A 25 10.13 4.91 -2.51
N LEU A 26 8.98 4.36 -2.93
CA LEU A 26 8.20 3.43 -2.14
C LEU A 26 8.97 2.13 -1.86
N THR A 27 9.82 1.70 -2.79
CA THR A 27 10.68 0.54 -2.59
C THR A 27 11.68 0.80 -1.46
N HIS A 28 12.35 1.96 -1.47
CA HIS A 28 13.25 2.38 -0.39
C HIS A 28 12.51 2.49 0.96
N CYS A 29 11.31 3.08 0.97
CA CYS A 29 10.48 3.16 2.18
C CYS A 29 10.25 1.78 2.81
N MET A 30 9.91 0.78 1.98
CA MET A 30 9.62 -0.59 2.45
C MET A 30 10.88 -1.37 2.85
N GLU A 31 12.03 -1.07 2.27
CA GLU A 31 13.32 -1.67 2.64
C GLU A 31 13.83 -1.11 3.97
N ASP A 32 13.71 0.20 4.16
CA ASP A 32 14.17 0.90 5.36
C ASP A 32 13.14 0.88 6.50
N GLY A 33 11.89 0.54 6.21
CA GLY A 33 10.79 0.61 7.18
C GLY A 33 10.43 2.03 7.61
N SER A 34 10.66 3.02 6.73
CA SER A 34 10.56 4.45 7.02
C SER A 34 9.72 5.20 5.99
N THR A 35 8.99 6.23 6.41
CA THR A 35 8.28 7.15 5.51
C THR A 35 9.13 8.33 5.07
N GLU A 36 10.38 8.44 5.54
CA GLU A 36 11.24 9.59 5.24
C GLU A 36 11.51 9.78 3.74
N PRO A 37 11.82 8.74 2.95
CA PRO A 37 12.11 8.92 1.53
C PRO A 37 10.93 9.54 0.77
N ILE A 38 9.69 9.17 1.12
CA ILE A 38 8.50 9.78 0.49
C ILE A 38 8.30 11.21 0.98
N HIS A 39 8.55 11.52 2.25
CA HIS A 39 8.45 12.88 2.76
C HIS A 39 9.40 13.81 2.02
N GLU A 40 10.66 13.43 1.87
CA GLU A 40 11.67 14.19 1.13
C GLU A 40 11.24 14.46 -0.32
N MET A 41 10.77 13.43 -1.02
CA MET A 41 10.29 13.56 -2.41
C MET A 41 9.14 14.58 -2.54
N LEU A 42 8.26 14.66 -1.54
CA LEU A 42 7.09 15.55 -1.61
C LEU A 42 7.39 17.00 -1.25
N GLN A 43 8.51 17.32 -0.59
CA GLN A 43 8.78 18.68 -0.10
C GLN A 43 8.69 19.73 -1.22
N GLU A 44 9.37 19.50 -2.33
CA GLU A 44 9.36 20.41 -3.48
C GLU A 44 7.97 20.51 -4.12
N MET A 45 7.23 19.39 -4.17
CA MET A 45 5.89 19.33 -4.73
C MET A 45 4.89 20.14 -3.90
N ILE A 46 4.98 20.04 -2.59
CA ILE A 46 4.17 20.79 -1.63
C ILE A 46 4.45 22.30 -1.77
N VAL A 47 5.73 22.69 -1.87
CA VAL A 47 6.13 24.10 -2.06
C VAL A 47 5.63 24.64 -3.41
N ALA A 48 5.66 23.84 -4.47
CA ALA A 48 5.10 24.20 -5.78
C ALA A 48 3.56 24.33 -5.77
N GLY A 49 2.90 23.83 -4.72
CA GLY A 49 1.49 24.04 -4.45
C GLY A 49 0.58 23.34 -5.46
N PRO A 50 -0.56 23.95 -5.85
CA PRO A 50 -1.56 23.32 -6.73
C PRO A 50 -1.08 22.80 -8.08
N LYS A 51 0.09 23.25 -8.57
CA LYS A 51 0.68 22.76 -9.82
C LYS A 51 1.11 21.30 -9.72
N SER A 52 1.36 20.80 -8.52
CA SER A 52 1.82 19.43 -8.27
C SER A 52 0.69 18.43 -8.04
N LEU A 53 -0.57 18.85 -8.15
CA LEU A 53 -1.74 18.00 -7.86
C LEU A 53 -1.76 16.72 -8.71
N ASP A 54 -1.40 16.81 -9.98
CA ASP A 54 -1.38 15.62 -10.85
C ASP A 54 -0.23 14.67 -10.46
N ALA A 55 0.95 15.20 -10.12
CA ALA A 55 2.06 14.40 -9.61
C ALA A 55 1.66 13.63 -8.33
N LEU A 56 1.09 14.33 -7.34
CA LEU A 56 0.64 13.74 -6.08
C LEU A 56 -0.43 12.66 -6.27
N ARG A 57 -1.33 12.82 -7.25
CA ARG A 57 -2.32 11.78 -7.60
C ARG A 57 -1.67 10.53 -8.16
N GLU A 58 -0.67 10.68 -9.02
CA GLU A 58 0.06 9.53 -9.58
C GLU A 58 0.86 8.80 -8.49
N ILE A 59 1.48 9.54 -7.56
CA ILE A 59 2.20 8.98 -6.41
C ILE A 59 1.25 8.23 -5.47
N LEU A 60 0.11 8.83 -5.13
CA LEU A 60 -0.94 8.17 -4.34
C LEU A 60 -1.42 6.89 -5.03
N GLY A 61 -1.64 6.93 -6.35
CA GLY A 61 -2.02 5.76 -7.13
C GLY A 61 -1.01 4.62 -7.04
N GLU A 62 0.29 4.94 -7.09
CA GLU A 62 1.34 3.92 -6.95
C GLU A 62 1.43 3.37 -5.52
N ALA A 63 1.24 4.21 -4.49
CA ALA A 63 1.19 3.78 -3.09
C ALA A 63 0.02 2.81 -2.84
N MET A 64 -1.18 3.16 -3.31
CA MET A 64 -2.38 2.31 -3.21
C MET A 64 -2.18 0.97 -3.94
N LYS A 65 -1.62 1.01 -5.16
CA LYS A 65 -1.31 -0.18 -5.95
C LYS A 65 -0.31 -1.08 -5.23
N ARG A 66 0.75 -0.51 -4.65
CA ARG A 66 1.73 -1.29 -3.87
C ARG A 66 1.09 -1.91 -2.63
N LYS A 67 0.21 -1.18 -1.94
CA LYS A 67 -0.52 -1.71 -0.79
C LYS A 67 -1.38 -2.91 -1.16
N THR A 68 -2.12 -2.82 -2.27
CA THR A 68 -2.89 -3.95 -2.80
C THR A 68 -2.00 -5.15 -3.11
N GLN A 69 -0.85 -4.95 -3.75
CA GLN A 69 0.10 -6.04 -4.01
C GLN A 69 0.57 -6.72 -2.71
N VAL A 70 0.91 -5.95 -1.68
CA VAL A 70 1.36 -6.52 -0.39
C VAL A 70 0.23 -7.29 0.31
N HIS A 71 -1.02 -6.84 0.19
CA HIS A 71 -2.18 -7.61 0.66
C HIS A 71 -2.35 -8.93 -0.10
N ASP A 72 -2.16 -8.92 -1.42
CA ASP A 72 -2.23 -10.14 -2.23
C ASP A 72 -1.11 -11.12 -1.86
N ASP A 73 0.11 -10.62 -1.64
CA ASP A 73 1.25 -11.41 -1.17
C ASP A 73 0.96 -12.04 0.20
N MET A 74 0.35 -11.29 1.13
CA MET A 74 -0.09 -11.78 2.44
C MET A 74 -1.10 -12.92 2.32
N ASN A 75 -2.10 -12.75 1.45
CA ASN A 75 -3.11 -13.77 1.18
C ASN A 75 -2.47 -15.01 0.57
N GLN A 76 -1.50 -14.84 -0.32
CA GLN A 76 -0.75 -15.94 -0.92
C GLN A 76 0.04 -16.73 0.14
N VAL A 77 0.78 -16.06 1.04
CA VAL A 77 1.51 -16.72 2.14
C VAL A 77 0.54 -17.50 3.04
N THR A 78 -0.58 -16.89 3.40
CA THR A 78 -1.62 -17.54 4.24
C THR A 78 -2.19 -18.79 3.56
N ASN A 79 -2.48 -18.72 2.26
CA ASN A 79 -2.98 -19.85 1.48
C ASN A 79 -1.94 -20.97 1.36
N GLN A 80 -0.67 -20.63 1.13
CA GLN A 80 0.41 -21.60 1.03
C GLN A 80 0.60 -22.34 2.36
N LEU A 81 0.57 -21.61 3.49
CA LEU A 81 0.59 -22.21 4.82
C LEU A 81 -0.56 -23.20 5.01
N ALA A 82 -1.79 -22.83 4.62
CA ALA A 82 -2.96 -23.71 4.69
C ALA A 82 -2.74 -25.02 3.90
N ILE A 83 -2.22 -24.92 2.68
CA ILE A 83 -1.94 -26.05 1.81
C ILE A 83 -0.89 -26.97 2.43
N ILE A 84 0.20 -26.40 2.96
CA ILE A 84 1.29 -27.18 3.57
C ILE A 84 0.79 -27.91 4.81
N LEU A 85 0.08 -27.22 5.72
CA LEU A 85 -0.47 -27.84 6.93
C LEU A 85 -1.47 -28.96 6.59
N LYS A 86 -2.32 -28.76 5.57
CA LYS A 86 -3.21 -29.81 5.05
C LYS A 86 -2.43 -31.00 4.49
N GLY A 87 -1.29 -30.76 3.83
CA GLY A 87 -0.37 -31.79 3.36
C GLY A 87 0.22 -32.65 4.49
N TYR A 88 0.40 -32.07 5.67
CA TYR A 88 0.78 -32.79 6.89
C TYR A 88 -0.39 -33.43 7.64
N GLY A 89 -1.61 -33.37 7.08
CA GLY A 89 -2.82 -33.93 7.68
C GLY A 89 -3.51 -33.03 8.70
N ILE A 90 -3.10 -31.76 8.82
CA ILE A 90 -3.72 -30.78 9.73
C ILE A 90 -4.89 -30.11 9.02
N ASN A 91 -6.11 -30.35 9.50
CA ASN A 91 -7.31 -29.68 9.02
C ASN A 91 -7.62 -28.44 9.87
N ILE A 92 -7.70 -27.28 9.21
CA ILE A 92 -7.89 -25.95 9.83
C ILE A 92 -9.24 -25.34 9.40
N GLU A 93 -9.95 -26.01 8.48
CA GLU A 93 -11.27 -25.57 8.00
C GLU A 93 -12.32 -25.54 9.13
N VAL A 94 -12.07 -26.24 10.24
CA VAL A 94 -12.96 -26.29 11.41
C VAL A 94 -12.96 -24.98 12.21
N ASP A 95 -11.91 -24.15 12.11
CA ASP A 95 -11.69 -22.99 12.99
C ASP A 95 -11.90 -21.61 12.32
N GLY A 96 -12.41 -21.56 11.08
CA GLY A 96 -12.70 -20.28 10.39
C GLY A 96 -11.77 -19.94 9.22
N GLY A 97 -11.00 -20.92 8.72
CA GLY A 97 -10.24 -20.79 7.47
C GLY A 97 -9.03 -19.85 7.56
N ASN A 98 -8.77 -19.07 6.50
CA ASN A 98 -7.56 -18.24 6.39
C ASN A 98 -7.43 -17.15 7.46
N GLN A 99 -8.54 -16.63 7.97
CA GLN A 99 -8.51 -15.64 9.06
C GLN A 99 -8.06 -16.30 10.37
N ALA A 100 -8.52 -17.53 10.63
CA ALA A 100 -8.10 -18.30 11.80
C ALA A 100 -6.60 -18.60 11.75
N LEU A 101 -6.07 -18.92 10.56
CA LEU A 101 -4.65 -19.15 10.31
C LEU A 101 -3.75 -17.98 10.67
N GLN A 102 -4.18 -16.74 10.38
CA GLN A 102 -3.41 -15.55 10.74
C GLN A 102 -3.32 -15.35 12.26
N SER A 103 -4.33 -15.79 13.00
CA SER A 103 -4.37 -15.72 14.47
C SER A 103 -3.80 -16.96 15.17
N LEU A 104 -3.59 -18.05 14.44
CA LEU A 104 -3.20 -19.35 14.99
C LEU A 104 -1.83 -19.25 15.67
N THR A 105 -1.75 -19.65 16.93
CA THR A 105 -0.52 -19.71 17.72
C THR A 105 0.17 -21.06 17.63
N GLU A 106 1.47 -21.10 17.90
CA GLU A 106 2.23 -22.36 17.98
C GLU A 106 1.60 -23.33 18.99
N HIS A 107 1.16 -22.82 20.15
CA HIS A 107 0.48 -23.63 21.16
C HIS A 107 -0.85 -24.20 20.65
N GLN A 108 -1.65 -23.41 19.94
CA GLN A 108 -2.90 -23.90 19.31
C GLN A 108 -2.61 -24.94 18.23
N LEU A 109 -1.54 -24.76 17.44
CA LEU A 109 -1.11 -25.75 16.46
C LEU A 109 -0.72 -27.07 17.12
N ILE A 110 -0.04 -27.03 18.27
CA ILE A 110 0.29 -28.23 19.05
C ILE A 110 -0.98 -28.96 19.50
N ILE A 111 -1.96 -28.23 20.05
CA ILE A 111 -3.25 -28.82 20.45
C ILE A 111 -3.96 -29.45 19.24
N LEU A 112 -3.94 -28.79 18.08
CA LEU A 112 -4.53 -29.32 16.86
C LEU A 112 -3.83 -30.60 16.39
N MET A 113 -2.49 -30.63 16.42
CA MET A 113 -1.72 -31.84 16.08
C MET A 113 -2.04 -33.00 17.04
N ASP A 114 -2.17 -32.72 18.33
CA ASP A 114 -2.53 -33.73 19.34
C ASP A 114 -3.95 -34.27 19.12
N ALA A 115 -4.92 -33.39 18.87
CA ALA A 115 -6.30 -33.76 18.57
C ALA A 115 -6.45 -34.57 17.27
N GLN A 116 -5.55 -34.34 16.31
CA GLN A 116 -5.53 -35.02 15.02
C GLN A 116 -4.61 -36.25 14.98
N ASN A 117 -4.11 -36.70 16.14
CA ASN A 117 -3.24 -37.87 16.31
C ASN A 117 -1.95 -37.81 15.48
N ILE A 118 -1.41 -36.61 15.25
CA ILE A 118 -0.12 -36.43 14.56
C ILE A 118 0.98 -36.63 15.60
N SER A 119 1.48 -37.86 15.71
CA SER A 119 2.49 -38.26 16.70
C SER A 119 3.93 -38.28 16.18
N GLU A 120 4.13 -38.20 14.86
CA GLU A 120 5.45 -38.27 14.25
C GLU A 120 6.25 -36.99 14.53
N THR A 121 7.37 -37.13 15.23
CA THR A 121 8.21 -36.02 15.68
C THR A 121 8.73 -35.16 14.53
N GLU A 122 9.12 -35.77 13.41
CA GLU A 122 9.61 -35.06 12.23
C GLU A 122 8.52 -34.19 11.58
N THR A 123 7.33 -34.76 11.39
CA THR A 123 6.15 -34.04 10.89
C THR A 123 5.77 -32.87 11.80
N ARG A 124 5.75 -33.08 13.13
CA ARG A 124 5.45 -32.02 14.10
C ARG A 124 6.48 -30.89 14.05
N SER A 125 7.77 -31.24 14.03
CA SER A 125 8.85 -30.26 13.93
C SER A 125 8.76 -29.44 12.64
N SER A 126 8.45 -30.10 11.52
CA SER A 126 8.31 -29.45 10.22
C SER A 126 7.11 -28.50 10.18
N CYS A 127 5.97 -28.90 10.74
CA CYS A 127 4.77 -28.04 10.85
C CYS A 127 5.04 -26.77 11.65
N LEU A 128 5.71 -26.91 12.81
CA LEU A 128 6.06 -25.78 13.66
C LEU A 128 7.02 -24.82 12.96
N GLN A 129 8.02 -25.36 12.25
CA GLN A 129 8.98 -24.54 11.51
C GLN A 129 8.30 -23.75 10.39
N VAL A 130 7.50 -24.40 9.55
CA VAL A 130 6.75 -23.73 8.47
C VAL A 130 5.81 -22.66 9.01
N MET A 131 5.14 -22.93 10.14
CA MET A 131 4.27 -21.97 10.80
C MET A 131 5.05 -20.73 11.28
N LYS A 132 6.22 -20.94 11.88
CA LYS A 132 7.09 -19.87 12.36
C LYS A 132 7.59 -19.00 11.21
N ASP A 133 8.10 -19.62 10.16
CA ASP A 133 8.59 -18.92 8.96
C ASP A 133 7.47 -18.12 8.29
N SER A 134 6.29 -18.72 8.17
CA SER A 134 5.11 -18.05 7.61
C SER A 134 4.66 -16.87 8.48
N ARG A 135 4.72 -16.99 9.81
CA ARG A 135 4.39 -15.90 10.75
C ARG A 135 5.37 -14.74 10.65
N GLU A 136 6.66 -15.02 10.50
CA GLU A 136 7.68 -13.99 10.31
C GLU A 136 7.42 -13.18 9.02
N LEU A 137 7.10 -13.89 7.93
CA LEU A 137 6.70 -13.26 6.66
C LEU A 137 5.43 -12.43 6.81
N ILE A 138 4.39 -12.98 7.44
CA ILE A 138 3.13 -12.25 7.71
C ILE A 138 3.39 -11.00 8.55
N THR A 139 4.22 -11.10 9.59
CA THR A 139 4.56 -9.94 10.45
C THR A 139 5.26 -8.85 9.63
N THR A 140 6.20 -9.24 8.77
CA THR A 140 6.92 -8.32 7.88
C THR A 140 5.97 -7.63 6.89
N LEU A 141 5.08 -8.40 6.25
CA LEU A 141 4.11 -7.86 5.29
C LEU A 141 3.10 -6.92 5.99
N ASN A 142 2.67 -7.23 7.21
CA ASN A 142 1.82 -6.34 8.00
C ASN A 142 2.51 -5.01 8.31
N GLY A 143 3.80 -5.03 8.67
CA GLY A 143 4.58 -3.81 8.85
C GLY A 143 4.62 -2.96 7.58
N LYS A 144 4.79 -3.59 6.42
CA LYS A 144 4.76 -2.90 5.11
C LYS A 144 3.39 -2.32 4.78
N ILE A 145 2.30 -3.02 5.10
CA ILE A 145 0.93 -2.52 4.92
C ILE A 145 0.72 -1.25 5.76
N GLN A 146 1.05 -1.30 7.06
CA GLN A 146 0.93 -0.14 7.95
C GLN A 146 1.76 1.05 7.47
N LEU A 147 2.99 0.80 7.00
CA LEU A 147 3.82 1.84 6.42
C LEU A 147 3.14 2.49 5.20
N LEU A 148 2.62 1.68 4.27
CA LEU A 148 1.94 2.18 3.08
C LEU A 148 0.63 2.92 3.41
N GLU A 149 -0.10 2.50 4.44
CA GLU A 149 -1.28 3.22 4.96
C GLU A 149 -0.93 4.59 5.51
N ASN A 150 0.18 4.71 6.25
CA ASN A 150 0.67 5.99 6.75
C ASN A 150 1.03 6.92 5.59
N ILE A 151 1.73 6.39 4.57
CA ILE A 151 2.08 7.15 3.36
C ILE A 151 0.83 7.59 2.60
N GLU A 152 -0.14 6.70 2.44
CA GLU A 152 -1.42 7.01 1.77
C GLU A 152 -2.16 8.14 2.48
N THR A 153 -2.28 8.06 3.80
CA THR A 153 -2.94 9.07 4.63
C THR A 153 -2.25 10.43 4.47
N TYR A 154 -0.91 10.45 4.55
CA TYR A 154 -0.12 11.66 4.36
C TYR A 154 -0.33 12.30 2.97
N LEU A 155 -0.35 11.48 1.91
CA LEU A 155 -0.61 11.95 0.54
C LEU A 155 -2.03 12.49 0.38
N GLN A 156 -3.03 11.83 0.97
CA GLN A 156 -4.43 12.26 0.93
C GLN A 156 -4.62 13.62 1.61
N ASP A 157 -3.99 13.82 2.78
CA ASP A 157 -4.03 15.09 3.51
C ASP A 157 -3.47 16.24 2.66
N TRP A 158 -2.32 16.04 2.03
CA TRP A 158 -1.73 17.05 1.14
C TRP A 158 -2.57 17.30 -0.11
N LEU A 159 -3.14 16.26 -0.72
CA LEU A 159 -4.03 16.40 -1.85
C LEU A 159 -5.26 17.22 -1.50
N TRP A 160 -5.88 17.01 -0.34
CA TRP A 160 -6.99 17.81 0.13
C TRP A 160 -6.59 19.27 0.36
N GLY A 161 -5.46 19.49 1.05
CA GLY A 161 -4.94 20.84 1.31
C GLY A 161 -4.67 21.63 0.03
N LEU A 162 -4.01 21.02 -0.94
CA LEU A 162 -3.68 21.67 -2.22
C LEU A 162 -4.89 21.83 -3.12
N THR A 163 -5.84 20.89 -3.10
CA THR A 163 -7.11 21.01 -3.83
C THR A 163 -7.92 22.19 -3.31
N TYR A 164 -7.99 22.35 -1.98
CA TYR A 164 -8.64 23.51 -1.37
C TYR A 164 -7.98 24.83 -1.80
N GLN A 165 -6.65 24.90 -1.77
CA GLN A 165 -5.90 26.08 -2.24
C GLN A 165 -6.19 26.38 -3.72
N PHE A 166 -6.24 25.35 -4.58
CA PHE A 166 -6.55 25.49 -5.99
C PHE A 166 -7.93 26.11 -6.23
N ILE A 167 -8.96 25.61 -5.55
CA ILE A 167 -10.34 26.11 -5.66
C ILE A 167 -10.39 27.58 -5.22
N ARG A 168 -9.80 27.90 -4.06
CA ARG A 168 -9.77 29.27 -3.53
C ARG A 168 -9.06 30.26 -4.45
N LEU A 169 -7.97 29.85 -5.10
CA LEU A 169 -7.29 30.68 -6.11
C LEU A 169 -8.20 30.94 -7.31
N GLY A 170 -8.96 29.95 -7.76
CA GLY A 170 -9.94 30.10 -8.84
C GLY A 170 -11.05 31.10 -8.48
N GLU A 171 -11.58 31.04 -7.26
CA GLU A 171 -12.59 31.98 -6.76
C GLU A 171 -12.07 33.42 -6.67
N ASN A 172 -10.84 33.62 -6.17
CA ASN A 172 -10.22 34.95 -6.10
C ASN A 172 -10.02 35.57 -7.49
N VAL A 173 -9.57 34.78 -8.47
CA VAL A 173 -9.40 35.26 -9.86
C VAL A 173 -10.75 35.58 -10.51
N ALA A 174 -11.80 34.81 -10.20
CA ALA A 174 -13.15 35.10 -10.68
C ALA A 174 -13.70 36.42 -10.09
N ASN A 175 -13.49 36.67 -8.79
CA ASN A 175 -13.86 37.91 -8.12
C ASN A 175 -13.10 39.14 -8.66
N ASP A 176 -11.79 39.02 -8.87
CA ASP A 176 -10.97 40.10 -9.45
C ASP A 176 -11.40 40.46 -10.87
N ASN A 177 -11.81 39.47 -11.66
CA ASN A 177 -12.32 39.69 -13.02
C ASN A 177 -13.74 40.29 -13.01
N PHE A 178 -14.54 40.03 -11.98
CA PHE A 178 -15.85 40.64 -11.79
C PHE A 178 -15.70 42.13 -11.44
N LEU A 179 -14.84 42.45 -10.48
CA LEU A 179 -14.54 43.84 -10.07
C LEU A 179 -13.93 44.68 -11.21
N LYS A 180 -13.11 44.09 -12.08
CA LYS A 180 -12.56 44.78 -13.26
C LYS A 180 -13.60 45.06 -14.35
N LYS A 181 -14.67 44.26 -14.45
CA LYS A 181 -15.75 44.48 -15.42
C LYS A 181 -16.72 45.59 -14.98
N ASP A 182 -16.90 45.77 -13.68
CA ASP A 182 -17.78 46.82 -13.14
C ASP A 182 -17.14 48.22 -13.12
N LEU A 183 -15.85 48.33 -13.49
CA LEU A 183 -15.07 49.57 -13.56
C LEU A 183 -14.81 50.05 -15.01
N GLN A 184 -15.45 49.46 -16.02
CA GLN A 184 -15.44 49.90 -17.43
C GLN A 184 -16.81 50.38 -17.87
#